data_AF-A0A7Y4V8N4-F1
#
_entry.id   AF-A0A7Y4V8N4-F1
#
_cell.length_a   1.000
_cell.length_b   1.000
_cell.length_c   1.000
_cell.angle_alpha   90.00
_cell.angle_beta   90.00
_cell.angle_gamma   90.00
#
_symmetry.space_group_name_H-M   'P 1'
#
loop_
_entity.id
_entity.type
_entity.pdbx_description
1 polymer ?
#
loop_
_entity_poly.entity_id
_entity_poly.type
_entity_poly.pdbx_seq_one_letter_code
_entity_poly.pdbx_strand_id
1 'polypeptide(L)'
;MKKLFNIGLSLVFSAPHLLFAQTGPGGVGNGTGASSQPRNVVWLRADAGVTPAGTEVVTWADQSGNSLIGTGSVGTGLSRPLFVASDPNFNNLPVINFAPTANNRHIVIPDNDILDNATGFSLLVVFRANATGGNSALISKRTTVGVDQSYMTWVNAGQLSSRADASTITGGTINNTTT
;
A
#
# COMPACT_ATOMS: atom_id res chain seq x y z
N MET A 1 34.20 -5.32 70.15
CA MET A 1 33.24 -4.52 69.35
C MET A 1 33.19 -5.10 67.94
N LYS A 2 32.13 -5.83 67.58
CA LYS A 2 31.98 -6.48 66.27
C LYS A 2 31.44 -5.44 65.26
N LYS A 3 32.18 -5.16 64.19
CA LYS A 3 31.70 -4.31 63.09
C LYS A 3 30.82 -5.16 62.17
N LEU A 4 29.52 -4.86 62.12
CA LEU A 4 28.59 -5.46 61.17
C LEU A 4 28.73 -4.73 59.83
N PHE A 5 28.99 -5.49 58.76
CA PHE A 5 29.12 -4.99 57.39
C PHE A 5 27.75 -5.17 56.72
N ASN A 6 27.05 -4.08 56.43
CA ASN A 6 25.77 -4.13 55.70
C ASN A 6 26.05 -4.16 54.20
N ILE A 7 25.77 -5.30 53.55
CA ILE A 7 25.70 -5.40 52.09
C ILE A 7 24.22 -5.32 51.71
N GLY A 8 23.81 -4.15 51.21
CA GLY A 8 22.48 -4.00 50.60
C GLY A 8 22.46 -4.69 49.24
N LEU A 9 21.68 -5.77 49.12
CA LEU A 9 21.39 -6.41 47.84
C LEU A 9 20.38 -5.54 47.08
N SER A 10 20.85 -4.80 46.08
CA SER A 10 19.97 -4.06 45.17
C SER A 10 19.45 -5.00 44.08
N LEU A 11 18.18 -5.39 44.17
CA LEU A 11 17.50 -6.15 43.13
C LEU A 11 17.12 -5.19 42.00
N VAL A 12 17.88 -5.21 40.89
CA VAL A 12 17.51 -4.46 39.67
C VAL A 12 16.54 -5.33 38.88
N PHE A 13 15.24 -5.01 38.94
CA PHE A 13 14.24 -5.58 38.03
C PHE A 13 14.40 -4.93 36.65
N SER A 14 15.11 -5.59 35.74
CA SER A 14 15.11 -5.24 34.31
C SER A 14 13.81 -5.74 33.70
N ALA A 15 12.76 -4.91 33.66
CA ALA A 15 11.59 -5.20 32.86
C ALA A 15 12.01 -5.22 31.37
N PRO A 16 11.72 -6.28 30.60
CA PRO A 16 11.93 -6.23 29.15
C PRO A 16 10.95 -5.19 28.59
N HIS A 17 11.48 -4.06 28.16
CA HIS A 17 10.72 -3.10 27.39
C HIS A 17 10.38 -3.76 26.05
N LEU A 18 9.15 -4.25 25.91
CA LEU A 18 8.58 -4.65 24.61
C LEU A 18 8.34 -3.37 23.79
N LEU A 19 9.42 -2.73 23.35
CA LEU A 19 9.37 -1.61 22.42
C LEU A 19 9.06 -2.19 21.04
N PHE A 20 7.79 -2.39 20.74
CA PHE A 20 7.34 -2.53 19.36
C PHE A 20 7.46 -1.14 18.71
N ALA A 21 8.65 -0.82 18.19
CA ALA A 21 8.89 0.44 17.49
C ALA A 21 8.01 0.59 16.23
N GLN A 22 7.48 -0.53 15.72
CA GLN A 22 6.53 -0.55 14.63
C GLN A 22 5.48 -1.64 14.86
N THR A 23 4.20 -1.27 14.75
CA THR A 23 3.08 -2.23 14.78
C THR A 23 2.46 -2.43 13.39
N GLY A 24 3.00 -1.73 12.39
CA GLY A 24 2.56 -1.73 11.01
C GLY A 24 3.25 -2.71 10.09
N PRO A 25 2.58 -3.21 9.04
CA PRO A 25 3.24 -3.86 7.92
C PRO A 25 4.40 -3.00 7.39
N GLY A 26 5.59 -3.60 7.28
CA GLY A 26 6.78 -2.93 6.76
C GLY A 26 7.25 -1.70 7.56
N GLY A 27 6.76 -1.50 8.78
CA GLY A 27 7.08 -0.31 9.58
C GLY A 27 6.22 0.91 9.30
N VAL A 28 5.26 0.83 8.38
CA VAL A 28 4.49 1.98 7.88
C VAL A 28 3.25 2.24 8.72
N GLY A 29 3.43 2.41 10.03
CA GLY A 29 2.36 2.73 10.98
C GLY A 29 1.19 1.74 11.04
N ASN A 30 0.16 2.04 11.82
CA ASN A 30 -0.92 1.08 12.10
C ASN A 30 -2.29 1.54 11.59
N GLY A 31 -3.27 0.63 11.56
CA GLY A 31 -4.60 0.90 11.00
C GLY A 31 -5.34 2.08 11.63
N THR A 32 -5.02 2.45 12.87
CA THR A 32 -5.68 3.55 13.59
C THR A 32 -4.86 4.85 13.64
N GLY A 33 -3.57 4.82 13.30
CA GLY A 33 -2.65 5.93 13.53
C GLY A 33 -2.34 6.18 15.02
N ALA A 34 -2.60 5.20 15.89
CA ALA A 34 -2.34 5.34 17.31
C ALA A 34 -0.84 5.26 17.63
N SER A 35 -0.47 5.64 18.87
CA SER A 35 0.91 5.56 19.37
C SER A 35 1.90 6.38 18.55
N SER A 36 1.48 7.57 18.10
CA SER A 36 2.31 8.49 17.30
C SER A 36 2.82 7.90 15.98
N GLN A 37 2.12 6.91 15.43
CA GLN A 37 2.42 6.33 14.13
C GLN A 37 1.48 6.89 13.06
N PRO A 38 1.91 6.97 11.79
CA PRO A 38 1.00 7.32 10.71
C PRO A 38 -0.11 6.27 10.59
N ARG A 39 -1.28 6.69 10.12
CA ARG A 39 -2.37 5.77 9.81
C ARG A 39 -2.06 5.01 8.51
N ASN A 40 -1.88 3.71 8.60
CA ASN A 40 -1.81 2.84 7.43
C ASN A 40 -3.23 2.60 6.94
N VAL A 41 -3.64 3.26 5.86
CA VAL A 41 -5.04 3.24 5.41
C VAL A 41 -5.37 1.98 4.60
N VAL A 42 -4.48 1.60 3.69
CA VAL A 42 -4.60 0.42 2.83
C VAL A 42 -3.21 -0.19 2.69
N TRP A 43 -3.11 -1.51 2.89
CA TRP A 43 -1.91 -2.29 2.67
C TRP A 43 -2.23 -3.54 1.86
N LEU A 44 -1.90 -3.51 0.57
CA LEU A 44 -2.10 -4.63 -0.34
C LEU A 44 -0.78 -5.34 -0.58
N ARG A 45 -0.76 -6.67 -0.43
CA ARG A 45 0.44 -7.50 -0.68
C ARG A 45 0.12 -8.62 -1.65
N ALA A 46 0.96 -8.85 -2.64
CA ALA A 46 0.70 -9.91 -3.61
C ALA A 46 0.81 -11.31 -2.99
N ASP A 47 1.56 -11.46 -1.89
CA ASP A 47 1.73 -12.71 -1.14
C ASP A 47 0.62 -12.98 -0.12
N ALA A 48 -0.34 -12.07 0.09
CA ALA A 48 -1.40 -12.24 1.07
C ALA A 48 -2.72 -11.52 0.72
N GLY A 49 -3.84 -12.12 1.10
CA GLY A 49 -5.16 -11.53 0.90
C GLY A 49 -5.69 -11.59 -0.53
N VAL A 50 -4.94 -12.16 -1.48
CA VAL A 50 -5.38 -12.34 -2.87
C VAL A 50 -6.29 -13.57 -2.97
N THR A 51 -7.50 -13.38 -3.50
CA THR A 51 -8.42 -14.49 -3.84
C THR A 51 -8.60 -14.54 -5.35
N PRO A 52 -7.96 -15.49 -6.06
CA PRO A 52 -8.13 -15.65 -7.49
C PRO A 52 -9.22 -16.66 -7.87
N ALA A 53 -9.77 -16.53 -9.07
CA ALA A 53 -10.53 -17.56 -9.78
C ALA A 53 -9.68 -18.02 -10.97
N GLY A 54 -9.07 -19.20 -10.85
CA GLY A 54 -7.95 -19.58 -11.71
C GLY A 54 -6.76 -18.64 -11.44
N THR A 55 -6.31 -17.90 -12.45
CA THR A 55 -5.28 -16.86 -12.29
C THR A 55 -5.87 -15.45 -12.15
N GLU A 56 -7.17 -15.25 -12.35
CA GLU A 56 -7.77 -13.91 -12.33
C GLU A 56 -8.07 -13.47 -10.90
N VAL A 57 -7.57 -12.31 -10.48
CA VAL A 57 -7.78 -11.77 -9.13
C VAL A 57 -9.23 -11.30 -8.96
N VAL A 58 -9.99 -11.99 -8.10
CA VAL A 58 -11.38 -11.64 -7.77
C VAL A 58 -11.39 -10.56 -6.70
N THR A 59 -10.66 -10.81 -5.62
CA THR A 59 -10.53 -9.88 -4.50
C THR A 59 -9.09 -9.79 -4.01
N TRP A 60 -8.76 -8.66 -3.39
CA TRP A 60 -7.49 -8.40 -2.73
C TRP A 60 -7.76 -7.74 -1.38
N ALA A 61 -7.68 -8.52 -0.31
CA ALA A 61 -7.96 -8.09 1.05
C ALA A 61 -6.83 -7.22 1.61
N ASP A 62 -7.21 -6.11 2.23
CA ASP A 62 -6.33 -5.22 2.96
C ASP A 62 -5.70 -5.87 4.19
N GLN A 63 -4.41 -5.59 4.40
CA GLN A 63 -3.62 -6.06 5.54
C GLN A 63 -3.28 -4.93 6.53
N SER A 64 -3.84 -3.73 6.35
CA SER A 64 -3.60 -2.58 7.23
C SER A 64 -4.36 -2.67 8.56
N GLY A 65 -5.39 -3.52 8.62
CA GLY A 65 -6.33 -3.63 9.74
C GLY A 65 -7.63 -2.84 9.55
N ASN A 66 -7.80 -2.15 8.43
CA ASN A 66 -9.02 -1.36 8.13
C ASN A 66 -10.09 -2.13 7.35
N SER A 67 -9.85 -3.41 7.04
CA SER A 67 -10.83 -4.30 6.41
C SER A 67 -11.35 -3.82 5.04
N LEU A 68 -10.52 -3.07 4.31
CA LEU A 68 -10.83 -2.67 2.95
C LEU A 68 -10.63 -3.85 1.99
N ILE A 69 -11.54 -4.05 1.04
CA ILE A 69 -11.43 -5.17 0.09
C ILE A 69 -11.40 -4.59 -1.31
N GLY A 70 -10.26 -4.76 -1.98
CA GLY A 70 -10.16 -4.49 -3.41
C GLY A 70 -10.92 -5.56 -4.19
N THR A 71 -11.69 -5.14 -5.18
CA THR A 71 -12.42 -6.03 -6.09
C THR A 71 -11.91 -5.82 -7.51
N GLY A 72 -11.56 -6.91 -8.20
CA GLY A 72 -11.20 -6.86 -9.62
C GLY A 72 -12.41 -6.49 -10.45
N SER A 73 -12.25 -5.51 -11.35
CA SER A 73 -13.32 -4.97 -12.20
C SER A 73 -14.21 -6.07 -12.76
N VAL A 74 -15.51 -5.95 -12.54
CA VAL A 74 -16.51 -6.94 -12.92
C VAL A 74 -16.91 -6.68 -14.37
N GLY A 75 -16.33 -7.43 -15.29
CA GLY A 75 -16.69 -7.48 -16.70
C GLY A 75 -16.33 -8.87 -17.22
N THR A 76 -17.16 -9.44 -18.10
CA THR A 76 -16.97 -10.78 -18.65
C THR A 76 -15.63 -10.87 -19.40
N GLY A 77 -14.64 -11.55 -18.81
CA GLY A 77 -13.35 -11.88 -19.42
C GLY A 77 -12.24 -10.81 -19.30
N LEU A 78 -10.99 -11.27 -19.11
CA LEU A 78 -9.68 -10.61 -19.30
C LEU A 78 -9.43 -9.22 -18.69
N SER A 79 -10.41 -8.65 -17.99
CA SER A 79 -10.40 -7.31 -17.41
C SER A 79 -9.92 -7.32 -15.94
N ARG A 80 -9.69 -8.51 -15.38
CA ARG A 80 -9.11 -8.69 -14.05
C ARG A 80 -7.59 -8.79 -14.12
N PRO A 81 -6.86 -8.25 -13.13
CA PRO A 81 -5.45 -8.52 -12.99
C PRO A 81 -5.19 -10.02 -12.79
N LEU A 82 -3.99 -10.46 -13.15
CA LEU A 82 -3.58 -11.86 -13.00
C LEU A 82 -2.68 -12.04 -11.79
N PHE A 83 -2.96 -13.06 -10.97
CA PHE A 83 -2.05 -13.52 -9.94
C PHE A 83 -0.97 -14.42 -10.54
N VAL A 84 0.29 -14.07 -10.28
CA VAL A 84 1.46 -14.87 -10.66
C VAL A 84 2.17 -15.27 -9.37
N ALA A 85 2.18 -16.55 -9.05
CA ALA A 85 2.67 -17.03 -7.75
C ALA A 85 4.19 -16.88 -7.56
N SER A 86 4.94 -16.80 -8.66
CA SER A 86 6.39 -16.60 -8.64
C SER A 86 6.83 -15.92 -9.94
N ASP A 87 7.44 -14.74 -9.83
CA ASP A 87 7.99 -14.01 -10.97
C ASP A 87 9.52 -13.80 -10.76
N PRO A 88 10.38 -14.30 -11.66
CA PRO A 88 11.84 -14.12 -11.56
C PRO A 88 12.26 -12.65 -11.56
N ASN A 89 11.42 -11.76 -12.08
CA ASN A 89 11.65 -10.32 -12.11
C ASN A 89 11.44 -9.63 -10.76
N PHE A 90 10.84 -10.34 -9.81
CA PHE A 90 10.55 -9.90 -8.45
C PHE A 90 11.11 -10.90 -7.43
N ASN A 91 12.32 -11.40 -7.69
CA ASN A 91 13.02 -12.34 -6.81
C ASN A 91 12.21 -13.61 -6.52
N ASN A 92 11.44 -14.10 -7.49
CA ASN A 92 10.54 -15.26 -7.35
C ASN A 92 9.44 -15.08 -6.30
N LEU A 93 9.07 -13.83 -5.99
CA LEU A 93 7.95 -13.51 -5.12
C LEU A 93 6.63 -13.46 -5.91
N PRO A 94 5.48 -13.62 -5.24
CA PRO A 94 4.18 -13.44 -5.87
C PRO A 94 3.98 -12.01 -6.36
N VAL A 95 3.30 -11.84 -7.50
CA VAL A 95 2.97 -10.54 -8.09
C VAL A 95 1.55 -10.49 -8.64
N ILE A 96 1.01 -9.28 -8.74
CA ILE A 96 -0.25 -9.02 -9.44
C ILE A 96 0.06 -8.30 -10.74
N ASN A 97 -0.26 -8.95 -11.85
CA ASN A 97 0.04 -8.48 -13.20
C ASN A 97 -1.16 -7.74 -13.80
N PHE A 98 -0.98 -6.43 -13.98
CA PHE A 98 -1.92 -5.49 -14.59
C PHE A 98 -1.66 -5.25 -16.09
N ALA A 99 -0.95 -6.17 -16.77
CA ALA A 99 -0.48 -6.01 -18.15
C ALA A 99 -1.50 -5.33 -19.07
N PRO A 100 -1.06 -4.39 -19.92
CA PRO A 100 -1.94 -3.65 -20.81
C PRO A 100 -2.59 -4.62 -21.79
N THR A 101 -3.90 -4.80 -21.67
CA THR A 101 -4.71 -5.48 -22.68
C THR A 101 -5.70 -4.48 -23.26
N ALA A 102 -6.45 -4.85 -24.30
CA ALA A 102 -7.55 -4.05 -24.80
C ALA A 102 -8.58 -3.67 -23.70
N ASN A 103 -8.58 -4.41 -22.58
CA ASN A 103 -9.39 -4.14 -21.40
C ASN A 103 -8.53 -3.57 -20.27
N ASN A 104 -8.97 -2.47 -19.66
CA ASN A 104 -8.30 -1.81 -18.53
C ASN A 104 -8.38 -2.68 -17.27
N ARG A 105 -7.29 -3.40 -16.96
CA ARG A 105 -7.18 -4.19 -15.73
C ARG A 105 -6.98 -3.30 -14.52
N HIS A 106 -7.87 -3.39 -13.55
CA HIS A 106 -7.78 -2.62 -12.32
C HIS A 106 -8.47 -3.31 -11.15
N ILE A 107 -8.09 -2.88 -9.94
CA ILE A 107 -8.73 -3.23 -8.67
C ILE A 107 -9.39 -1.96 -8.15
N VAL A 108 -10.64 -2.08 -7.71
CA VAL A 108 -11.38 -0.98 -7.08
C VAL A 108 -11.54 -1.29 -5.60
N ILE A 109 -11.09 -0.39 -4.75
CA ILE A 109 -11.50 -0.35 -3.35
C ILE A 109 -12.80 0.47 -3.29
N PRO A 110 -13.89 -0.06 -2.71
CA PRO A 110 -15.13 0.69 -2.54
C PRO A 110 -14.92 1.98 -1.76
N ASP A 111 -15.83 2.92 -1.98
CA ASP A 111 -15.87 4.17 -1.24
C ASP A 111 -15.92 3.94 0.27
N ASN A 112 -15.12 4.71 1.01
CA ASN A 112 -15.02 4.61 2.46
C ASN A 112 -14.46 5.89 3.06
N ASP A 113 -15.07 6.39 4.13
CA ASP A 113 -14.68 7.63 4.82
C ASP A 113 -13.19 7.69 5.21
N ILE A 114 -12.54 6.54 5.45
CA ILE A 114 -11.10 6.48 5.75
C ILE A 114 -10.23 6.97 4.58
N LEU A 115 -10.75 6.92 3.36
CA LEU A 115 -10.09 7.33 2.12
C LEU A 115 -10.41 8.80 1.76
N ASP A 116 -11.13 9.50 2.62
CA ASP A 116 -11.65 10.85 2.35
C ASP A 116 -11.01 11.90 3.26
N ASN A 117 -10.95 13.14 2.75
CA ASN A 117 -10.56 14.34 3.48
C ASN A 117 -9.23 14.25 4.26
N ALA A 118 -8.32 13.38 3.81
CA ALA A 118 -6.97 13.33 4.35
C ALA A 118 -6.23 14.64 4.00
N THR A 119 -5.59 15.25 5.00
CA THR A 119 -4.78 16.47 4.80
C THR A 119 -3.54 16.21 3.93
N GLY A 120 -3.19 14.94 3.73
CA GLY A 120 -2.17 14.44 2.82
C GLY A 120 -2.10 12.91 2.92
N PHE A 121 -1.38 12.29 2.00
CA PHE A 121 -1.11 10.86 2.06
C PHE A 121 0.29 10.55 1.55
N SER A 122 0.81 9.39 1.92
CA SER A 122 2.03 8.81 1.35
C SER A 122 1.65 7.56 0.57
N LEU A 123 2.22 7.39 -0.62
CA LEU A 123 2.07 6.21 -1.44
C LEU A 123 3.39 5.44 -1.46
N LEU A 124 3.36 4.17 -1.08
CA LEU A 124 4.47 3.25 -1.26
C LEU A 124 4.01 2.16 -2.22
N VAL A 125 4.73 2.02 -3.33
CA VAL A 125 4.41 1.03 -4.36
C VAL A 125 5.70 0.42 -4.90
N VAL A 126 5.71 -0.91 -4.97
CA VAL A 126 6.75 -1.67 -5.68
C VAL A 126 6.13 -2.14 -6.98
N PHE A 127 6.63 -1.63 -8.10
CA PHE A 127 6.09 -1.95 -9.42
C PHE A 127 7.20 -2.13 -10.43
N ARG A 128 6.88 -2.84 -11.51
CA ARG A 128 7.66 -2.83 -12.75
C ARG A 128 6.72 -2.40 -13.86
N ALA A 129 7.05 -1.29 -14.50
CA ALA A 129 6.38 -0.89 -15.72
C ALA A 129 7.11 -1.48 -16.91
N ASN A 130 6.36 -2.13 -17.81
CA ASN A 130 6.84 -2.50 -19.13
C ASN A 130 6.03 -1.75 -20.20
N ALA A 131 5.79 -0.46 -19.94
CA ALA A 131 4.94 0.37 -20.77
C ALA A 131 5.73 0.86 -21.99
N THR A 132 5.61 0.15 -23.11
CA THR A 132 6.14 0.58 -24.42
C THR A 132 5.22 1.62 -25.11
N GLY A 133 4.12 2.02 -24.46
CA GLY A 133 3.19 3.05 -24.88
C GLY A 133 1.91 3.02 -24.02
N GLY A 134 1.26 4.18 -23.82
CA GLY A 134 0.01 4.31 -23.03
C GLY A 134 0.20 4.75 -21.57
N ASN A 135 -0.89 5.19 -20.93
CA ASN A 135 -0.93 5.55 -19.51
C ASN A 135 -1.33 4.32 -18.68
N SER A 136 -0.48 3.90 -17.74
CA SER A 136 -0.80 2.88 -16.75
C SER A 136 -0.87 3.51 -15.37
N ALA A 137 -2.08 3.69 -14.84
CA ALA A 137 -2.27 4.19 -13.48
C ALA A 137 -1.74 3.17 -12.46
N LEU A 138 -0.93 3.65 -11.52
CA LEU A 138 -0.53 2.89 -10.33
C LEU A 138 -1.59 3.04 -9.24
N ILE A 139 -2.10 4.27 -9.07
CA ILE A 139 -3.21 4.60 -8.18
C ILE A 139 -3.95 5.81 -8.75
N SER A 140 -5.27 5.82 -8.58
CA SER A 140 -6.13 6.97 -8.87
C SER A 140 -7.25 7.06 -7.83
N LYS A 141 -7.74 8.28 -7.60
CA LYS A 141 -8.99 8.50 -6.85
C LYS A 141 -10.03 9.17 -7.75
N ARG A 142 -11.24 8.67 -7.64
CA ARG A 142 -12.42 9.15 -8.35
C ARG A 142 -12.93 10.50 -7.84
N THR A 143 -13.34 11.38 -8.74
CA THR A 143 -14.15 12.59 -8.42
C THR A 143 -15.64 12.33 -8.61
N THR A 144 -16.03 11.54 -9.61
CA THR A 144 -17.41 11.12 -9.92
C THR A 144 -17.39 9.81 -10.71
N VAL A 145 -18.49 9.05 -10.78
CA VAL A 145 -18.59 7.80 -11.58
C VAL A 145 -18.00 8.00 -12.98
N GLY A 146 -16.97 7.21 -13.33
CA GLY A 146 -16.29 7.27 -14.63
C GLY A 146 -15.18 8.33 -14.74
N VAL A 147 -14.86 9.08 -13.68
CA VAL A 147 -13.80 10.11 -13.66
C VAL A 147 -12.83 9.86 -12.51
N ASP A 148 -11.71 9.18 -12.79
CA ASP A 148 -10.68 8.79 -11.82
C ASP A 148 -9.55 9.83 -11.68
N GLN A 149 -9.88 11.11 -11.46
CA GLN A 149 -8.92 12.21 -11.62
C GLN A 149 -8.75 13.15 -10.42
N SER A 150 -9.28 12.84 -9.22
CA SER A 150 -9.05 13.67 -8.02
C SER A 150 -7.55 13.80 -7.77
N TYR A 151 -6.86 12.66 -7.80
CA TYR A 151 -5.43 12.55 -7.98
C TYR A 151 -5.12 11.23 -8.70
N MET A 152 -3.99 11.20 -9.39
CA MET A 152 -3.49 10.01 -10.08
C MET A 152 -1.97 10.01 -10.09
N THR A 153 -1.39 8.83 -9.89
CA THR A 153 0.02 8.56 -10.22
C THR A 153 0.05 7.47 -11.29
N TRP A 154 0.75 7.71 -12.39
CA TRP A 154 0.78 6.81 -13.53
C TRP A 154 2.16 6.76 -14.17
N VAL A 155 2.38 5.71 -14.96
CA VAL A 155 3.54 5.57 -15.82
C VAL A 155 3.12 5.78 -17.27
N ASN A 156 3.88 6.58 -18.01
CA ASN A 156 3.73 6.76 -19.46
C ASN A 156 5.11 6.68 -20.12
N ALA A 157 5.29 5.75 -21.06
CA ALA A 157 6.56 5.59 -21.80
C ALA A 157 7.82 5.57 -20.89
N GLY A 158 7.74 4.88 -19.74
CA GLY A 158 8.82 4.79 -18.76
C GLY A 158 8.96 5.99 -17.81
N GLN A 159 8.17 7.05 -17.98
CA GLN A 159 8.14 8.20 -17.08
C GLN A 159 7.09 8.02 -16.00
N LEU A 160 7.48 8.19 -14.74
CA LEU A 160 6.54 8.31 -13.62
C LEU A 160 6.00 9.74 -13.55
N SER A 161 4.68 9.88 -13.56
CA SER A 161 3.98 11.16 -13.52
C SER A 161 2.90 11.16 -12.44
N SER A 162 2.58 12.33 -11.92
CA SER A 162 1.46 12.53 -11.01
C SER A 162 0.71 13.81 -11.32
N ARG A 163 -0.60 13.80 -11.11
CA ARG A 163 -1.52 14.92 -11.26
C ARG A 163 -2.48 14.87 -10.10
N ALA A 164 -2.84 16.03 -9.61
CA ALA A 164 -4.04 16.23 -8.83
C ALA A 164 -4.86 17.33 -9.49
N ASP A 165 -6.18 17.27 -9.35
CA ASP A 165 -7.02 18.33 -9.88
C ASP A 165 -6.81 19.61 -9.05
N ALA A 166 -6.65 20.74 -9.74
CA ALA A 166 -5.92 21.91 -9.27
C ALA A 166 -6.70 22.80 -8.27
N SER A 167 -7.88 22.41 -7.80
CA SER A 167 -8.66 23.28 -6.92
C SER A 167 -8.18 23.30 -5.46
N THR A 168 -7.27 22.40 -5.04
CA THR A 168 -6.89 22.28 -3.62
C THR A 168 -5.42 21.95 -3.30
N ILE A 169 -4.55 21.65 -4.28
CA ILE A 169 -3.14 21.30 -3.97
C ILE A 169 -2.23 22.53 -4.02
N THR A 170 -1.76 22.95 -2.85
CA THR A 170 -0.71 23.98 -2.70
C THR A 170 0.64 23.28 -2.53
N GLY A 171 1.34 23.04 -3.64
CA GLY A 171 2.68 22.47 -3.65
C GLY A 171 2.72 20.94 -3.56
N GLY A 172 3.49 20.34 -4.47
CA GLY A 172 3.84 18.92 -4.45
C GLY A 172 5.27 18.76 -4.93
N THR A 173 6.11 18.04 -4.18
CA THR A 173 7.49 17.73 -4.58
C THR A 173 7.57 16.25 -4.90
N ILE A 174 7.95 15.90 -6.13
CA ILE A 174 8.23 14.52 -6.52
C ILE A 174 9.73 14.29 -6.28
N ASN A 175 10.06 13.61 -5.18
CA ASN A 175 11.43 13.15 -4.93
C ASN A 175 11.62 11.77 -5.57
N ASN A 176 12.18 11.75 -6.78
CA ASN A 176 12.61 10.50 -7.42
C ASN A 176 14.07 10.24 -7.05
N THR A 177 14.31 9.32 -6.11
CA THR A 177 15.66 8.87 -5.79
C THR A 177 15.98 7.64 -6.63
N THR A 178 16.76 7.82 -7.69
CA THR A 178 17.40 6.70 -8.39
C THR A 178 18.63 6.28 -7.59
N THR A 179 18.65 5.04 -7.09
CA THR A 179 19.86 4.41 -6.55
C THR A 179 20.71 3.84 -7.66
#